data_AF-A0A7C5YLA4-F1
#
_entry.id   AF-A0A7C5YLA4-F1
#
_cell.length_a   1.000
_cell.length_b   1.000
_cell.length_c   1.000
_cell.angle_alpha   90.00
_cell.angle_beta   90.00
_cell.angle_gamma   90.00
#
_symmetry.space_group_name_H-M   'P 1'
#
loop_
_entity.id
_entity.type
_entity.pdbx_description
1 polymer ?
#
loop_
_entity_poly.entity_id
_entity_poly.type
_entity_poly.pdbx_seq_one_letter_code
_entity_poly.pdbx_strand_id
1 'polypeptide(L)'
;SDMGGIYTLGIQHGTVIRNNLWHDIAGLRYGGWGVYFDEGSTGIIAENNIVYNTTHGGFHQHYGRENIVRNNIFAYARDHQLQASRPENHLRFRFIGNIVIGRTERWLVGGIDFNFEFDRNLYWREGGGPIRFGNLTWDEWRAKGMDKNSLIADPQFVAPEKFDFSLKPTSPAFKLGFKPFDLSKVGPRKQPSR
;
A
#
# COMPACT_ATOMS: atom_id res chain seq x y z
N SER A 1 12.79 -16.57 2.65
CA SER A 1 13.48 -15.45 1.99
C SER A 1 12.71 -14.20 2.28
N ASP A 2 13.40 -13.06 2.30
CA ASP A 2 12.76 -11.75 2.12
C ASP A 2 12.23 -11.69 0.69
N MET A 3 10.91 -11.77 0.53
CA MET A 3 10.27 -11.78 -0.77
C MET A 3 9.36 -10.56 -0.90
N GLY A 4 9.69 -9.72 -1.87
CA GLY A 4 8.90 -8.58 -2.32
C GLY A 4 8.72 -8.62 -3.83
N GLY A 5 7.67 -7.99 -4.36
CA GLY A 5 7.58 -7.68 -5.79
C GLY A 5 8.69 -6.72 -6.22
N ILE A 6 9.04 -5.80 -5.31
CA ILE A 6 10.29 -5.05 -5.33
C ILE A 6 10.87 -4.98 -3.91
N TYR A 7 12.17 -5.18 -3.81
CA TYR A 7 12.95 -5.11 -2.56
C TYR A 7 14.01 -4.03 -2.72
N THR A 8 14.12 -3.13 -1.74
CA THR A 8 15.17 -2.10 -1.72
C THR A 8 15.93 -2.12 -0.39
N LEU A 9 17.18 -1.67 -0.44
CA LEU A 9 18.09 -1.62 0.71
C LEU A 9 18.97 -0.37 0.63
N GLY A 10 19.20 0.29 1.76
CA GLY A 10 20.13 1.42 1.89
C GLY A 10 19.62 2.79 1.42
N ILE A 11 20.47 3.81 1.58
CA ILE A 11 20.14 5.21 1.26
C ILE A 11 20.12 5.41 -0.25
N GLN A 12 18.97 5.82 -0.79
CA GLN A 12 18.71 5.81 -2.23
C GLN A 12 17.88 7.04 -2.66
N HIS A 13 18.37 8.24 -2.34
CA HIS A 13 17.73 9.48 -2.79
C HIS A 13 17.66 9.54 -4.32
N GLY A 14 16.52 9.99 -4.84
CA GLY A 14 16.27 10.06 -6.28
C GLY A 14 15.72 8.78 -6.90
N THR A 15 15.67 7.67 -6.15
CA THR A 15 15.02 6.44 -6.60
C THR A 15 13.51 6.63 -6.64
N VAL A 16 12.92 6.35 -7.80
CA VAL A 16 11.48 6.42 -8.02
C VAL A 16 10.98 5.09 -8.59
N ILE A 17 10.13 4.45 -7.82
CA ILE A 17 9.46 3.20 -8.13
C ILE A 17 8.04 3.54 -8.57
N ARG A 18 7.81 3.60 -9.88
CA ARG A 18 6.54 4.09 -10.42
C ARG A 18 5.98 3.30 -11.58
N ASN A 19 4.65 3.35 -11.70
CA ASN A 19 3.91 2.78 -12.81
C ASN A 19 4.14 1.27 -12.98
N ASN A 20 4.18 0.54 -11.86
CA ASN A 20 4.33 -0.91 -11.86
C ASN A 20 3.03 -1.62 -11.50
N LEU A 21 2.87 -2.82 -12.03
CA LEU A 21 1.83 -3.77 -11.67
C LEU A 21 2.51 -5.01 -11.10
N TRP A 22 2.27 -5.31 -9.82
CA TRP A 22 2.78 -6.51 -9.16
C TRP A 22 1.65 -7.32 -8.57
N HIS A 23 1.62 -8.62 -8.83
CA HIS A 23 0.56 -9.46 -8.31
C HIS A 23 0.97 -10.90 -8.08
N ASP A 24 0.13 -11.59 -7.30
CA ASP A 24 0.23 -13.01 -6.98
C ASP A 24 1.58 -13.36 -6.33
N ILE A 25 1.95 -12.59 -5.30
CA ILE A 25 3.22 -12.74 -4.58
C ILE A 25 2.98 -13.59 -3.32
N ALA A 26 3.42 -14.84 -3.37
CA ALA A 26 3.04 -15.87 -2.40
C ALA A 26 4.20 -16.36 -1.52
N GLY A 27 4.21 -16.00 -0.23
CA GLY A 27 5.16 -16.49 0.78
C GLY A 27 4.61 -17.64 1.61
N LEU A 28 5.46 -18.61 1.96
CA LEU A 28 5.02 -19.79 2.74
C LEU A 28 4.82 -19.46 4.22
N ARG A 29 5.85 -18.87 4.86
CA ARG A 29 5.84 -18.52 6.29
C ARG A 29 6.22 -17.07 6.57
N TYR A 30 6.97 -16.47 5.66
CA TYR A 30 7.57 -15.15 5.78
C TYR A 30 7.85 -14.63 4.37
N GLY A 31 7.70 -13.32 4.16
CA GLY A 31 7.80 -12.73 2.83
C GLY A 31 6.52 -12.83 2.00
N GLY A 32 6.51 -12.24 0.82
CA GLY A 32 5.32 -12.12 -0.02
C GLY A 32 4.66 -10.76 0.15
N TRP A 33 5.48 -9.71 0.14
CA TRP A 33 5.06 -8.30 0.10
C TRP A 33 5.04 -7.78 -1.34
N GLY A 34 4.35 -6.67 -1.59
CA GLY A 34 4.47 -5.94 -2.86
C GLY A 34 5.72 -5.07 -2.89
N VAL A 35 5.56 -3.84 -2.41
CA VAL A 35 6.67 -2.89 -2.24
C VAL A 35 7.30 -3.13 -0.88
N TYR A 36 8.57 -3.56 -0.85
CA TYR A 36 9.30 -3.82 0.37
C TYR A 36 10.53 -2.91 0.49
N PHE A 37 10.42 -1.92 1.37
CA PHE A 37 11.53 -1.07 1.79
C PHE A 37 12.22 -1.66 2.99
N ASP A 38 13.39 -2.26 2.76
CA ASP A 38 14.18 -2.94 3.78
C ASP A 38 15.49 -2.19 4.10
N GLU A 39 16.15 -2.63 5.16
CA GLU A 39 17.52 -2.30 5.61
C GLU A 39 18.04 -0.93 5.17
N GLY A 40 17.41 0.14 5.67
CA GLY A 40 17.90 1.51 5.55
C GLY A 40 17.43 2.23 4.29
N SER A 41 16.49 1.63 3.56
CA SER A 41 15.76 2.27 2.45
C SER A 41 15.37 3.70 2.82
N THR A 42 15.98 4.68 2.18
CA THR A 42 15.83 6.10 2.55
C THR A 42 15.67 6.99 1.33
N GLY A 43 14.69 7.89 1.40
CA GLY A 43 14.42 8.89 0.37
C GLY A 43 13.85 8.33 -0.94
N ILE A 44 13.25 7.13 -0.89
CA ILE A 44 12.65 6.46 -2.05
C ILE A 44 11.20 6.93 -2.22
N ILE A 45 10.77 7.11 -3.46
CA ILE A 45 9.37 7.38 -3.81
C ILE A 45 8.77 6.15 -4.48
N ALA A 46 7.69 5.60 -3.93
CA ALA A 46 6.82 4.64 -4.58
C ALA A 46 5.49 5.30 -4.96
N GLU A 47 5.22 5.43 -6.27
CA GLU A 47 4.00 6.08 -6.75
C GLU A 47 3.35 5.43 -7.96
N ASN A 48 2.02 5.54 -8.06
CA ASN A 48 1.27 5.07 -9.23
C ASN A 48 1.47 3.56 -9.51
N ASN A 49 1.63 2.76 -8.46
CA ASN A 49 1.75 1.31 -8.58
C ASN A 49 0.42 0.64 -8.20
N ILE A 50 0.15 -0.51 -8.81
CA ILE A 50 -0.91 -1.44 -8.40
C ILE A 50 -0.24 -2.69 -7.84
N VAL A 51 -0.63 -3.07 -6.63
CA VAL A 51 -0.21 -4.33 -6.00
C VAL A 51 -1.43 -5.12 -5.57
N TYR A 52 -1.54 -6.39 -5.94
CA TYR A 52 -2.60 -7.24 -5.42
C TYR A 52 -2.23 -8.71 -5.18
N ASN A 53 -3.07 -9.43 -4.45
CA ASN A 53 -2.90 -10.86 -4.12
C ASN A 53 -1.52 -11.18 -3.54
N THR A 54 -1.14 -10.45 -2.50
CA THR A 54 0.10 -10.74 -1.77
C THR A 54 -0.20 -11.55 -0.51
N THR A 55 0.82 -12.19 0.06
CA THR A 55 0.66 -12.93 1.32
C THR A 55 0.63 -12.00 2.52
N HIS A 56 1.65 -11.16 2.67
CA HIS A 56 1.90 -10.37 3.87
C HIS A 56 1.79 -8.85 3.63
N GLY A 57 0.95 -8.40 2.70
CA GLY A 57 0.67 -6.96 2.53
C GLY A 57 1.18 -6.39 1.23
N GLY A 58 0.53 -5.33 0.77
CA GLY A 58 0.88 -4.64 -0.45
C GLY A 58 2.13 -3.77 -0.30
N PHE A 59 2.37 -3.27 0.92
CA PHE A 59 3.51 -2.45 1.28
C PHE A 59 4.11 -2.87 2.63
N HIS A 60 5.44 -2.84 2.71
CA HIS A 60 6.19 -3.05 3.94
C HIS A 60 7.36 -2.07 4.06
N GLN A 61 7.38 -1.34 5.18
CA GLN A 61 8.57 -0.66 5.69
C GLN A 61 9.19 -1.50 6.82
N HIS A 62 10.42 -1.97 6.66
CA HIS A 62 11.20 -2.52 7.78
C HIS A 62 12.01 -1.40 8.46
N TYR A 63 13.28 -1.22 8.08
CA TYR A 63 14.19 -0.18 8.56
C TYR A 63 14.40 0.90 7.49
N GLY A 64 14.28 2.18 7.80
CA GLY A 64 14.46 3.26 6.82
C GLY A 64 13.85 4.61 7.18
N ARG A 65 14.13 5.63 6.35
CA ARG A 65 13.83 7.03 6.67
C ARG A 65 13.22 7.79 5.49
N GLU A 66 12.27 8.68 5.79
CA GLU A 66 11.74 9.70 4.86
C GLU A 66 11.27 9.17 3.49
N ASN A 67 10.85 7.89 3.41
CA ASN A 67 10.29 7.36 2.18
C ASN A 67 8.90 7.93 1.91
N ILE A 68 8.48 7.94 0.64
CA ILE A 68 7.16 8.43 0.23
C ILE A 68 6.44 7.34 -0.54
N VAL A 69 5.28 6.93 -0.06
CA VAL A 69 4.39 5.96 -0.70
C VAL A 69 3.09 6.70 -1.00
N ARG A 70 2.85 7.02 -2.27
CA ARG A 70 1.71 7.86 -2.65
C ARG A 70 0.99 7.42 -3.91
N ASN A 71 -0.31 7.66 -3.97
CA ASN A 71 -1.10 7.42 -5.19
C ASN A 71 -0.96 5.98 -5.72
N ASN A 72 -0.84 4.99 -4.82
CA ASN A 72 -0.81 3.57 -5.17
C ASN A 72 -2.16 2.91 -4.86
N ILE A 73 -2.39 1.75 -5.46
CA ILE A 73 -3.51 0.85 -5.15
C ILE A 73 -2.92 -0.43 -4.57
N PHE A 74 -3.32 -0.79 -3.35
CA PHE A 74 -2.95 -2.04 -2.69
C PHE A 74 -4.22 -2.86 -2.42
N ALA A 75 -4.30 -4.09 -2.94
CA ALA A 75 -5.53 -4.87 -2.87
C ALA A 75 -5.30 -6.32 -2.43
N TYR A 76 -6.16 -6.81 -1.55
CA TYR A 76 -6.33 -8.26 -1.30
C TYR A 76 -5.07 -8.99 -0.82
N ALA A 77 -4.31 -8.36 0.08
CA ALA A 77 -3.31 -9.12 0.81
C ALA A 77 -4.00 -10.10 1.77
N ARG A 78 -3.47 -11.33 1.88
CA ARG A 78 -4.09 -12.43 2.61
C ARG A 78 -4.13 -12.21 4.12
N ASP A 79 -3.00 -11.83 4.72
CA ASP A 79 -2.86 -11.84 6.19
C ASP A 79 -3.08 -10.44 6.80
N HIS A 80 -2.46 -9.42 6.20
CA HIS A 80 -2.60 -8.00 6.56
C HIS A 80 -2.30 -7.12 5.35
N GLN A 81 -2.83 -5.89 5.32
CA GLN A 81 -2.71 -5.05 4.11
C GLN A 81 -1.37 -4.29 4.04
N LEU A 82 -0.84 -3.83 5.17
CA LEU A 82 0.36 -3.02 5.29
C LEU A 82 1.20 -3.48 6.47
N GLN A 83 2.51 -3.27 6.40
CA GLN A 83 3.43 -3.61 7.48
C GLN A 83 4.46 -2.52 7.73
N ALA A 84 4.71 -2.22 9.00
CA ALA A 84 5.75 -1.29 9.46
C ALA A 84 6.48 -1.91 10.65
N SER A 85 7.61 -2.57 10.42
CA SER A 85 8.18 -3.51 11.41
C SER A 85 9.07 -2.87 12.48
N ARG A 86 10.04 -2.00 12.13
CA ARG A 86 11.02 -1.45 13.09
C ARG A 86 10.68 -0.03 13.51
N PRO A 87 10.35 0.21 14.80
CA PRO A 87 10.26 1.56 15.33
C PRO A 87 11.58 2.33 15.21
N GLU A 88 11.49 3.61 14.87
CA GLU A 88 12.66 4.50 14.74
C GLU A 88 12.31 5.89 15.26
N ASN A 89 13.27 6.62 15.85
CA ASN A 89 13.03 7.92 16.48
C ASN A 89 12.98 9.11 15.49
N HIS A 90 12.73 8.83 14.21
CA HIS A 90 12.64 9.79 13.14
C HIS A 90 11.53 9.38 12.16
N LEU A 91 11.13 10.30 11.28
CA LEU A 91 10.13 9.99 10.27
C LEU A 91 10.59 8.84 9.35
N ARG A 92 9.84 7.74 9.37
CA ARG A 92 10.13 6.51 8.62
C ARG A 92 9.63 6.61 7.18
N PHE A 93 8.36 6.95 7.03
CA PHE A 93 7.72 7.11 5.72
C PHE A 93 6.46 7.95 5.78
N ARG A 94 6.03 8.41 4.61
CA ARG A 94 4.74 9.06 4.37
C ARG A 94 3.90 8.17 3.48
N PHE A 95 2.72 7.77 3.94
CA PHE A 95 1.75 6.97 3.21
C PHE A 95 0.53 7.83 2.88
N ILE A 96 0.53 8.42 1.68
CA ILE A 96 -0.38 9.53 1.37
C ILE A 96 -1.17 9.29 0.08
N GLY A 97 -2.49 9.45 0.12
CA GLY A 97 -3.27 9.41 -1.11
C GLY A 97 -3.32 8.03 -1.75
N ASN A 98 -3.18 6.95 -0.99
CA ASN A 98 -3.26 5.59 -1.52
C ASN A 98 -4.68 5.02 -1.34
N ILE A 99 -5.06 4.07 -2.19
CA ILE A 99 -6.27 3.26 -2.02
C ILE A 99 -5.83 1.89 -1.52
N VAL A 100 -6.38 1.43 -0.40
CA VAL A 100 -6.11 0.10 0.15
C VAL A 100 -7.44 -0.63 0.34
N ILE A 101 -7.56 -1.83 -0.25
CA ILE A 101 -8.74 -2.68 -0.10
C ILE A 101 -8.37 -4.09 0.35
N GLY A 102 -9.23 -4.71 1.15
CA GLY A 102 -8.98 -6.06 1.63
C GLY A 102 -10.17 -6.67 2.33
N ARG A 103 -9.98 -7.89 2.86
CA ARG A 103 -11.03 -8.66 3.54
C ARG A 103 -10.76 -8.86 5.04
N THR A 104 -9.51 -8.62 5.46
CA THR A 104 -9.08 -8.82 6.85
C THR A 104 -9.33 -7.58 7.72
N GLU A 105 -9.34 -7.79 9.03
CA GLU A 105 -9.34 -6.71 10.02
C GLU A 105 -7.94 -6.10 10.22
N ARG A 106 -6.87 -6.78 9.81
CA ARG A 106 -5.48 -6.36 10.05
C ARG A 106 -4.99 -5.46 8.92
N TRP A 107 -4.99 -4.14 9.14
CA TRP A 107 -4.65 -3.18 8.10
C TRP A 107 -3.19 -2.77 8.16
N LEU A 108 -2.72 -2.36 9.33
CA LEU A 108 -1.30 -2.11 9.58
C LEU A 108 -0.83 -3.00 10.71
N VAL A 109 0.29 -3.70 10.54
CA VAL A 109 0.90 -4.53 11.58
C VAL A 109 2.38 -4.15 11.77
N GLY A 110 2.95 -4.57 12.90
CA GLY A 110 4.35 -4.32 13.26
C GLY A 110 4.50 -3.33 14.42
N GLY A 111 5.66 -2.67 14.48
CA GLY A 111 6.00 -1.69 15.51
C GLY A 111 5.37 -0.33 15.24
N ILE A 112 4.23 -0.06 15.88
CA ILE A 112 3.50 1.21 15.80
C ILE A 112 4.13 2.21 16.78
N ASP A 113 4.90 3.16 16.24
CA ASP A 113 5.62 4.20 16.98
C ASP A 113 5.17 5.61 16.65
N PHE A 114 4.24 5.75 15.69
CA PHE A 114 3.71 7.00 15.18
C PHE A 114 4.75 7.92 14.51
N ASN A 115 5.94 7.42 14.21
CA ASN A 115 6.96 8.16 13.46
C ASN A 115 6.79 7.93 11.94
N PHE A 116 5.57 8.05 11.47
CA PHE A 116 5.17 8.00 10.06
C PHE A 116 4.00 8.96 9.86
N GLU A 117 3.74 9.31 8.62
CA GLU A 117 2.60 10.15 8.25
C GLU A 117 1.63 9.33 7.41
N PHE A 118 0.37 9.29 7.82
CA PHE A 118 -0.72 8.71 7.03
C PHE A 118 -1.76 9.79 6.79
N ASP A 119 -2.08 10.07 5.53
CA ASP A 119 -3.13 11.04 5.22
C ASP A 119 -3.74 10.87 3.82
N ARG A 120 -4.98 11.35 3.63
CA ARG A 120 -5.72 11.31 2.37
C ARG A 120 -5.84 9.90 1.75
N ASN A 121 -5.74 8.85 2.55
CA ASN A 121 -5.88 7.48 2.10
C ASN A 121 -7.36 7.09 2.03
N LEU A 122 -7.68 6.14 1.14
CA LEU A 122 -8.99 5.53 1.04
C LEU A 122 -8.91 4.07 1.42
N TYR A 123 -9.69 3.67 2.42
CA TYR A 123 -9.71 2.33 2.96
C TYR A 123 -11.08 1.67 2.72
N TRP A 124 -11.05 0.42 2.27
CA TRP A 124 -12.27 -0.37 2.10
C TRP A 124 -12.09 -1.83 2.50
N ARG A 125 -12.84 -2.25 3.52
CA ARG A 125 -12.96 -3.66 3.88
C ARG A 125 -14.17 -4.26 3.18
N GLU A 126 -13.92 -5.15 2.23
CA GLU A 126 -14.99 -5.92 1.60
C GLU A 126 -15.72 -6.77 2.63
N GLY A 127 -17.05 -6.80 2.54
CA GLY A 127 -17.92 -7.42 3.54
C GLY A 127 -18.13 -6.57 4.80
N GLY A 128 -17.48 -5.40 4.90
CA GLY A 128 -17.59 -4.50 6.04
C GLY A 128 -16.85 -4.98 7.29
N GLY A 129 -17.19 -4.38 8.42
CA GLY A 129 -16.54 -4.64 9.71
C GLY A 129 -15.33 -3.75 10.00
N PRO A 130 -14.72 -3.91 11.19
CA PRO A 130 -13.67 -3.03 11.65
C PRO A 130 -12.38 -3.17 10.85
N ILE A 131 -11.59 -2.10 10.84
CA ILE A 131 -10.21 -2.09 10.37
C ILE A 131 -9.31 -1.70 11.55
N ARG A 132 -8.14 -2.33 11.69
CA ARG A 132 -7.22 -2.10 12.80
C ARG A 132 -5.81 -1.74 12.35
N PHE A 133 -5.25 -0.76 13.05
CA PHE A 133 -3.87 -0.30 12.91
C PHE A 133 -3.10 -0.70 14.17
N GLY A 134 -2.37 -1.81 14.10
CA GLY A 134 -1.92 -2.54 15.28
C GLY A 134 -3.12 -3.01 16.10
N ASN A 135 -3.17 -2.62 17.38
CA ASN A 135 -4.29 -2.91 18.26
C ASN A 135 -5.38 -1.82 18.24
N LEU A 136 -5.15 -0.71 17.55
CA LEU A 136 -6.02 0.46 17.57
C LEU A 136 -7.20 0.29 16.60
N THR A 137 -8.37 0.70 17.06
CA THR A 137 -9.53 0.98 16.21
C THR A 137 -9.27 2.21 15.32
N TRP A 138 -10.11 2.41 14.31
CA TRP A 138 -10.05 3.58 13.45
C TRP A 138 -10.10 4.90 14.23
N ASP A 139 -10.99 5.02 15.21
CA ASP A 139 -11.16 6.25 15.97
C ASP A 139 -9.97 6.52 16.89
N GLU A 140 -9.41 5.48 17.52
CA GLU A 140 -8.19 5.61 18.32
C GLU A 140 -6.97 5.98 17.46
N TRP A 141 -6.86 5.39 16.26
CA TRP A 141 -5.83 5.73 15.29
C TRP A 141 -5.90 7.21 14.89
N ARG A 142 -7.11 7.71 14.58
CA ARG A 142 -7.32 9.13 14.28
C ARG A 142 -7.09 10.04 15.47
N ALA A 143 -7.44 9.61 16.68
CA ALA A 143 -7.17 10.36 17.91
C ALA A 143 -5.66 10.52 18.17
N LYS A 144 -4.81 9.62 17.65
CA LYS A 144 -3.35 9.77 17.64
C LYS A 144 -2.82 10.71 16.55
N GLY A 145 -3.71 11.33 15.78
CA GLY A 145 -3.38 12.32 14.76
C GLY A 145 -3.11 11.74 13.37
N MET A 146 -3.30 10.44 13.18
CA MET A 146 -3.14 9.77 11.89
C MET A 146 -4.39 9.90 11.02
N ASP A 147 -4.23 9.87 9.70
CA ASP A 147 -5.33 9.74 8.73
C ASP A 147 -6.44 10.77 8.92
N LYS A 148 -6.09 12.01 9.28
CA LYS A 148 -7.05 13.08 9.58
C LYS A 148 -8.00 13.36 8.42
N ASN A 149 -7.47 13.34 7.19
CA ASN A 149 -8.20 13.60 5.95
C ASN A 149 -8.46 12.33 5.13
N SER A 150 -8.34 11.15 5.73
CA SER A 150 -8.60 9.87 5.07
C SER A 150 -10.04 9.40 5.27
N LEU A 151 -10.48 8.44 4.45
CA LEU A 151 -11.85 7.92 4.47
C LEU A 151 -11.87 6.39 4.53
N ILE A 152 -12.87 5.84 5.22
CA ILE A 152 -13.32 4.46 5.03
C ILE A 152 -14.58 4.52 4.16
N ALA A 153 -14.48 4.12 2.89
CA ALA A 153 -15.59 4.11 1.95
C ALA A 153 -15.28 3.23 0.74
N ASP A 154 -16.32 2.73 0.07
CA ASP A 154 -16.17 1.99 -1.19
C ASP A 154 -15.46 2.87 -2.24
N PRO A 155 -14.31 2.43 -2.80
CA PRO A 155 -13.59 3.16 -3.84
C PRO A 155 -14.33 3.23 -5.16
N GLN A 156 -15.38 2.44 -5.36
CA GLN A 156 -16.14 2.38 -6.60
C GLN A 156 -15.27 1.98 -7.80
N PHE A 157 -14.46 0.93 -7.61
CA PHE A 157 -13.77 0.28 -8.71
C PHE A 157 -14.78 -0.30 -9.71
N VAL A 158 -14.38 -0.42 -10.98
CA VAL A 158 -15.23 -0.97 -12.06
C VAL A 158 -15.53 -2.44 -11.83
N ALA A 159 -14.49 -3.27 -11.61
CA ALA A 159 -14.61 -4.70 -11.38
C ALA A 159 -13.41 -5.24 -10.57
N PRO A 160 -13.29 -4.89 -9.28
CA PRO A 160 -12.11 -5.25 -8.49
C PRO A 160 -11.97 -6.76 -8.26
N GLU A 161 -13.06 -7.53 -8.35
CA GLU A 161 -13.06 -9.00 -8.34
C GLU A 161 -12.41 -9.62 -9.58
N LYS A 162 -12.29 -8.84 -10.67
CA LYS A 162 -11.55 -9.19 -11.89
C LYS A 162 -10.22 -8.45 -11.98
N PHE A 163 -9.78 -7.84 -10.89
CA PHE A 163 -8.57 -7.01 -10.80
C PHE A 163 -8.58 -5.78 -11.72
N ASP A 164 -9.78 -5.29 -12.09
CA ASP A 164 -9.94 -3.99 -12.74
C ASP A 164 -10.15 -2.91 -11.67
N PHE A 165 -9.05 -2.25 -11.35
CA PHE A 165 -8.98 -1.14 -10.39
C PHE A 165 -9.20 0.23 -11.03
N SER A 166 -9.81 0.29 -12.22
CA SER A 166 -10.30 1.55 -12.78
C SER A 166 -11.40 2.13 -11.89
N LEU A 167 -11.41 3.44 -11.69
CA LEU A 167 -12.37 4.12 -10.82
C LEU A 167 -13.58 4.63 -11.61
N LYS A 168 -14.79 4.42 -11.08
CA LYS A 168 -15.99 5.09 -11.59
C LYS A 168 -15.88 6.61 -11.36
N PRO A 169 -16.47 7.47 -12.21
CA PRO A 169 -16.38 8.92 -12.10
C PRO A 169 -16.83 9.51 -10.75
N THR A 170 -17.68 8.81 -10.02
CA THR A 170 -18.24 9.20 -8.72
C THR A 170 -17.37 8.79 -7.52
N SER A 171 -16.22 8.16 -7.75
CA SER A 171 -15.38 7.62 -6.69
C SER A 171 -15.02 8.67 -5.63
N PRO A 172 -15.08 8.34 -4.33
CA PRO A 172 -14.62 9.24 -3.27
C PRO A 172 -13.10 9.50 -3.34
N ALA A 173 -12.33 8.64 -4.01
CA ALA A 173 -10.88 8.80 -4.15
C ALA A 173 -10.49 10.15 -4.79
N PHE A 174 -11.31 10.65 -5.72
CA PHE A 174 -11.07 11.94 -6.36
C PHE A 174 -11.09 13.12 -5.38
N LYS A 175 -11.96 13.07 -4.36
CA LYS A 175 -12.04 14.11 -3.32
C LYS A 175 -10.79 14.13 -2.42
N LEU A 176 -10.09 12.99 -2.33
CA LEU A 176 -8.83 12.86 -1.61
C LEU A 176 -7.60 13.27 -2.45
N GLY A 177 -7.84 13.61 -3.73
CA GLY A 177 -6.81 14.00 -4.68
C GLY A 177 -6.10 12.81 -5.33
N PHE A 178 -6.68 11.60 -5.29
CA PHE A 178 -6.16 10.47 -6.05
C PHE A 178 -6.23 10.76 -7.54
N LYS A 179 -5.13 10.48 -8.25
CA LYS A 179 -5.01 10.67 -9.70
C LYS A 179 -4.96 9.30 -10.36
N PRO A 180 -5.98 8.90 -11.14
CA PRO A 180 -5.90 7.65 -11.91
C PRO A 180 -4.69 7.64 -12.82
N PHE A 181 -4.17 6.44 -13.06
CA PHE A 181 -3.02 6.21 -13.93
C PHE A 181 -3.25 4.93 -14.73
N ASP A 182 -2.67 4.88 -15.92
CA ASP A 182 -2.85 3.79 -16.88
C ASP A 182 -1.65 2.84 -16.84
N LEU A 183 -1.91 1.56 -16.56
CA LEU A 183 -0.91 0.48 -16.61
C LEU A 183 -1.21 -0.54 -17.72
N SER A 184 -2.13 -0.26 -18.65
CA SER A 184 -2.54 -1.19 -19.73
C SER A 184 -1.40 -1.65 -20.64
N LYS A 185 -0.26 -0.94 -20.63
CA LYS A 185 0.92 -1.20 -21.45
C LYS A 185 2.09 -1.85 -20.70
N VAL A 186 1.94 -2.13 -19.41
CA VAL A 186 3.00 -2.80 -18.63
C VAL A 186 2.95 -4.31 -18.82
N GLY A 187 4.03 -4.98 -18.43
CA GLY A 187 4.16 -6.44 -18.53
C GLY A 187 4.79 -6.91 -19.85
N PRO A 188 4.90 -8.24 -20.03
CA PRO A 188 5.50 -8.81 -21.22
C PRO A 188 4.75 -8.40 -22.49
N ARG A 189 5.48 -7.88 -23.48
CA ARG A 189 4.89 -7.63 -24.80
C ARG A 189 4.42 -8.96 -25.38
N LYS A 190 3.17 -9.02 -25.82
CA LYS A 190 2.66 -10.17 -26.58
C LYS A 190 3.55 -10.34 -27.81
N GLN A 191 4.11 -11.52 -28.02
CA GLN A 191 4.74 -11.82 -29.30
C GLN A 191 3.66 -11.68 -30.39
N PRO A 192 3.95 -11.03 -31.53
CA PRO A 192 3.07 -11.11 -32.68
C PRO A 192 2.82 -12.59 -32.99
N SER A 193 1.57 -12.97 -33.22
CA SER A 193 1.27 -14.31 -33.75
C SER A 193 2.13 -14.55 -34.99
N ARG A 194 2.91 -15.63 -34.98
CA ARG A 194 3.64 -16.10 -36.16
C ARG A 194 2.67 -16.48 -37.27
#